data_AF-Q4QCR7-F1
#
_entry.id   AF-Q4QCR7-F1
#
_cell.length_a   1.000
_cell.length_b   1.000
_cell.length_c   1.000
_cell.angle_alpha   90.00
_cell.angle_beta   90.00
_cell.angle_gamma   90.00
#
_symmetry.space_group_name_H-M   'P 1'
#
loop_
_entity.id
_entity.type
_entity.pdbx_description
1 polymer ?
#
loop_
_entity_poly.entity_id
_entity_poly.type
_entity_poly.pdbx_seq_one_letter_code
_entity_poly.pdbx_strand_id
1 'polypeptide(L)'
;MEKAKEIQSKLDSLQQEMHAKVEACDVKYSKEKNAIFAARRAVIAELIAKKEMPANFWALALIALLQMKDRESTTTPHFLGPYDEELLKTYLEDIEVLYTEKGHRITLRFKPNPFFEETELWAQASEIMNHEAGEEDEMPPAEESWGFSGVTWKDGHGPQLDEDEEEEEDGAPGKKRPHPSSGGLDASASSLTQGPSVLEVFSEMPPHPEEDEEMDEEDDDAVADAIEEWEEEMADRKMLLRMVELFVHYNPVSALRDAGAATTGVSNGEEATAKKAKVE
;
A
#
# COMPACT_ATOMS: atom_id res chain seq x y z
N MET A 1 -7.36 -28.73 -42.08
CA MET A 1 -7.71 -28.61 -40.65
C MET A 1 -6.67 -29.29 -39.78
N GLU A 2 -6.40 -30.59 -39.91
CA GLU A 2 -5.36 -31.29 -39.12
C GLU A 2 -3.97 -30.62 -39.13
N LYS A 3 -3.42 -30.32 -40.31
CA LYS A 3 -2.13 -29.61 -40.41
C LYS A 3 -2.12 -28.22 -39.76
N ALA A 4 -3.27 -27.54 -39.72
CA ALA A 4 -3.37 -26.23 -39.07
C ALA A 4 -3.35 -26.39 -37.54
N LYS A 5 -4.05 -27.41 -37.00
CA LYS A 5 -3.99 -27.77 -35.58
C LYS A 5 -2.60 -28.17 -35.13
N GLU A 6 -1.87 -28.94 -35.94
CA GLU A 6 -0.47 -29.32 -35.65
C GLU A 6 0.48 -28.10 -35.64
N ILE A 7 0.20 -27.07 -36.45
CA ILE A 7 0.97 -25.82 -36.45
C ILE A 7 0.64 -25.01 -35.19
N GLN A 8 -0.65 -24.89 -34.85
CA GLN A 8 -1.08 -24.16 -33.65
C GLN A 8 -0.46 -24.76 -32.39
N SER A 9 -0.55 -26.08 -32.20
CA SER A 9 0.06 -26.77 -31.05
C SER A 9 1.58 -26.51 -30.91
N LYS A 10 2.29 -26.33 -32.03
CA LYS A 10 3.72 -25.96 -32.00
C LYS A 10 3.93 -24.49 -31.62
N LEU A 11 3.05 -23.59 -32.06
CA LEU A 11 3.08 -22.19 -31.66
C LEU A 11 2.81 -22.07 -30.16
N ASP A 12 1.80 -22.77 -29.65
CA ASP A 12 1.44 -22.76 -28.23
C ASP A 12 2.60 -23.28 -27.37
N SER A 13 3.24 -24.37 -27.80
CA SER A 13 4.43 -24.91 -27.11
C SER A 13 5.61 -23.95 -27.12
N LEU A 14 5.86 -23.24 -28.23
CA LEU A 14 6.92 -22.23 -28.31
C LEU A 14 6.59 -21.00 -27.47
N GLN A 15 5.33 -20.60 -27.41
CA GLN A 15 4.86 -19.50 -26.59
C GLN A 15 5.03 -19.83 -25.11
N GLN A 16 4.61 -21.02 -24.66
CA GLN A 16 4.85 -21.50 -23.31
C GLN A 16 6.35 -21.54 -22.96
N GLU A 17 7.20 -22.02 -23.87
CA GLU A 17 8.66 -22.02 -23.67
C GLU A 17 9.22 -20.59 -23.54
N MET A 18 8.72 -19.65 -24.34
CA MET A 18 9.10 -18.25 -24.25
C MET A 18 8.69 -17.64 -22.90
N HIS A 19 7.45 -17.85 -22.47
CA HIS A 19 6.95 -17.34 -21.17
C HIS A 19 7.79 -17.88 -20.01
N ALA A 20 8.03 -19.19 -19.96
CA ALA A 20 8.86 -19.81 -18.93
C ALA A 20 10.29 -19.26 -18.90
N LYS A 21 10.87 -18.91 -20.06
CA LYS A 21 12.20 -18.29 -20.12
C LYS A 21 12.21 -16.84 -19.64
N VAL A 22 11.18 -16.06 -19.98
CA VAL A 22 11.05 -14.67 -19.52
C VAL A 22 10.90 -14.66 -18.00
N GLU A 23 9.99 -15.48 -17.47
CA GLU A 23 9.76 -15.63 -16.04
C GLU A 23 11.04 -16.04 -15.30
N ALA A 24 11.78 -17.04 -15.81
CA ALA A 24 13.05 -17.45 -15.21
C ALA A 24 14.09 -16.32 -15.21
N CYS A 25 14.10 -15.45 -16.22
CA CYS A 25 14.95 -14.27 -16.25
C CYS A 25 14.52 -13.24 -15.20
N ASP A 26 13.22 -12.99 -15.07
CA ASP A 26 12.65 -12.02 -14.13
C ASP A 26 12.86 -12.45 -12.68
N VAL A 27 12.60 -13.73 -12.35
CA VAL A 27 12.88 -14.30 -11.02
C VAL A 27 14.36 -14.17 -10.67
N LYS A 28 15.24 -14.49 -11.62
CA LYS A 28 16.69 -14.35 -11.41
C LYS A 28 17.07 -12.89 -11.15
N TYR A 29 16.57 -11.97 -11.97
CA TYR A 29 16.83 -10.54 -11.82
C TYR A 29 16.35 -10.02 -10.47
N SER A 30 15.12 -10.37 -10.06
CA SER A 30 14.53 -9.97 -8.78
C SER A 30 15.32 -10.51 -7.59
N LYS A 31 15.77 -11.77 -7.62
CA LYS A 31 16.63 -12.33 -6.56
C LYS A 31 17.99 -11.64 -6.47
N GLU A 32 18.60 -11.27 -7.60
CA GLU A 32 19.88 -10.55 -7.60
C GLU A 32 19.76 -9.16 -6.95
N LYS A 33 18.59 -8.50 -7.05
CA LYS A 33 18.34 -7.22 -6.38
C LYS A 33 18.39 -7.33 -4.85
N ASN A 34 17.97 -8.46 -4.27
CA ASN A 34 17.97 -8.66 -2.81
C ASN A 34 19.33 -8.35 -2.18
N ALA A 35 20.43 -8.79 -2.81
CA ALA A 35 21.78 -8.54 -2.31
C ALA A 35 22.13 -7.04 -2.31
N ILE A 36 21.71 -6.32 -3.35
CA ILE A 36 21.93 -4.86 -3.48
C ILE A 36 21.13 -4.13 -2.40
N PHE A 37 19.86 -4.52 -2.20
CA PHE A 37 19.00 -3.89 -1.21
C PHE A 37 19.42 -4.19 0.22
N ALA A 38 19.87 -5.42 0.51
CA ALA A 38 20.46 -5.76 1.80
C ALA A 38 21.73 -4.95 2.09
N ALA A 39 22.63 -4.82 1.10
CA ALA A 39 23.84 -4.00 1.23
C ALA A 39 23.49 -2.53 1.48
N ARG A 40 22.49 -1.99 0.76
CA ARG A 40 22.03 -0.61 0.96
C ARG A 40 21.46 -0.39 2.37
N ARG A 41 20.59 -1.29 2.84
CA ARG A 41 20.04 -1.23 4.20
C ARG A 41 21.15 -1.27 5.25
N ALA A 42 22.15 -2.12 5.08
CA ALA A 42 23.31 -2.18 5.97
C ALA A 42 24.08 -0.85 6.02
N VAL A 43 24.32 -0.22 4.86
CA VAL A 43 24.97 1.11 4.80
C VAL A 43 24.11 2.18 5.47
N ILE A 44 22.80 2.18 5.23
CA ILE A 44 21.86 3.12 5.87
C ILE A 44 21.91 2.96 7.39
N ALA A 45 21.86 1.72 7.89
CA ALA A 45 21.95 1.43 9.32
C ALA A 45 23.29 1.89 9.92
N GLU A 46 24.41 1.70 9.20
CA GLU A 46 25.73 2.18 9.63
C GLU A 46 25.77 3.72 9.73
N LEU A 47 25.22 4.42 8.74
CA LEU A 47 25.15 5.88 8.73
C LEU A 47 24.25 6.43 9.84
N ILE A 48 23.14 5.76 10.14
CA ILE A 48 22.27 6.07 11.28
C ILE A 48 23.04 5.88 12.60
N ALA A 49 23.75 4.77 12.76
CA ALA A 49 24.55 4.49 13.96
C ALA A 49 25.66 5.53 14.18
N LYS A 50 26.26 6.03 13.10
CA LYS A 50 27.24 7.13 13.12
C LYS A 50 26.62 8.51 13.32
N LYS A 51 25.28 8.62 13.35
CA LYS A 51 24.52 9.88 13.41
C LYS A 51 24.77 10.79 12.20
N GLU A 52 25.17 10.21 11.07
CA GLU A 52 25.31 10.91 9.78
C GLU A 52 23.96 10.98 9.05
N MET A 53 23.00 10.14 9.44
CA MET A 53 21.60 10.19 9.01
C MET A 53 20.64 10.15 10.20
N PRO A 54 19.43 10.71 10.06
CA PRO A 54 18.44 10.69 11.13
C PRO A 54 17.96 9.26 11.42
N ALA A 55 17.71 8.96 12.69
CA ALA A 55 17.28 7.63 13.13
C ALA A 55 15.93 7.19 12.54
N ASN A 56 15.09 8.16 12.18
CA ASN A 56 13.78 7.95 11.55
C ASN A 56 13.83 8.08 10.02
N PHE A 57 14.99 7.83 9.39
CA PHE A 57 15.20 7.97 7.95
C PHE A 57 14.10 7.28 7.11
N TRP A 58 13.77 6.03 7.43
CA TRP A 58 12.75 5.26 6.70
C TRP A 58 11.36 5.85 6.85
N ALA A 59 11.02 6.32 8.05
CA ALA A 59 9.76 6.99 8.31
C ALA A 59 9.66 8.30 7.51
N LEU A 60 10.74 9.09 7.49
CA LEU A 60 10.77 10.31 6.69
C LEU A 60 10.61 10.02 5.20
N ALA A 61 11.23 8.95 4.68
CA ALA A 61 11.12 8.57 3.28
C ALA A 61 9.70 8.10 2.91
N LEU A 62 9.06 7.33 3.79
CA LEU A 62 7.67 6.88 3.61
C LEU A 62 6.70 8.06 3.68
N ILE A 63 6.76 8.87 4.74
CA ILE A 63 5.90 10.05 4.91
C ILE A 63 6.05 11.01 3.73
N ALA A 64 7.28 11.26 3.28
CA ALA A 64 7.56 12.07 2.10
C ALA A 64 6.84 11.57 0.85
N LEU A 65 6.86 10.26 0.62
CA LEU A 65 6.18 9.62 -0.51
C LEU A 65 4.65 9.78 -0.42
N LEU A 66 4.09 9.53 0.76
CA LEU A 66 2.64 9.59 1.00
C LEU A 66 2.12 11.02 0.83
N GLN A 67 2.81 12.00 1.45
CA GLN A 67 2.47 13.42 1.31
C GLN A 67 2.59 13.93 -0.14
N MET A 68 3.53 13.39 -0.92
CA MET A 68 3.65 13.74 -2.34
C MET A 68 2.40 13.27 -3.12
N LYS A 69 1.88 12.08 -2.81
CA LYS A 69 0.68 11.55 -3.46
C LYS A 69 -0.61 12.20 -3.02
N ASP A 70 -0.73 12.56 -1.75
CA ASP A 70 -1.84 13.37 -1.26
C ASP A 70 -1.97 14.70 -2.02
N ARG A 71 -0.85 15.25 -2.54
CA ARG A 71 -0.87 16.47 -3.34
C ARG A 71 -1.17 16.24 -4.82
N GLU A 72 -0.77 15.09 -5.36
CA GLU A 72 -0.99 14.73 -6.77
C GLU A 72 -2.40 14.20 -7.01
N SER A 73 -3.02 13.59 -6.00
CA SER A 73 -4.35 13.01 -6.11
C SER A 73 -5.42 14.01 -5.70
N THR A 74 -6.35 14.28 -6.60
CA THR A 74 -7.57 15.06 -6.31
C THR A 74 -8.75 14.18 -5.90
N THR A 75 -8.58 12.86 -5.92
CA THR A 75 -9.67 11.88 -5.80
C THR A 75 -9.45 10.80 -4.75
N THR A 76 -8.22 10.59 -4.28
CA THR A 76 -7.95 9.62 -3.20
C THR A 76 -7.86 10.33 -1.84
N PRO A 77 -8.34 9.70 -0.76
CA PRO A 77 -8.25 10.24 0.59
C PRO A 77 -6.79 10.45 1.02
N HIS A 78 -6.61 11.27 2.06
CA HIS A 78 -5.31 11.46 2.70
C HIS A 78 -4.76 10.12 3.17
N PHE A 79 -3.62 9.69 2.62
CA PHE A 79 -3.01 8.41 2.97
C PHE A 79 -2.50 8.40 4.41
N LEU A 80 -2.11 9.56 4.95
CA LEU A 80 -1.67 9.69 6.34
C LEU A 80 -2.83 10.05 7.25
N GLY A 81 -3.11 9.14 8.19
CA GLY A 81 -4.02 9.34 9.30
C GLY A 81 -3.53 10.37 10.34
N PRO A 82 -4.38 10.70 11.32
CA PRO A 82 -4.12 11.77 12.29
C PRO A 82 -2.89 11.50 13.18
N TYR A 83 -2.52 10.24 13.41
CA TYR A 83 -1.39 9.83 14.26
C TYR A 83 -0.24 9.14 13.51
N ASP A 84 -0.40 8.83 12.22
CA ASP A 84 0.56 8.02 11.46
C ASP A 84 1.93 8.67 11.38
N GLU A 85 2.00 9.99 11.18
CA GLU A 85 3.29 10.67 11.08
C GLU A 85 4.12 10.52 12.36
N GLU A 86 3.49 10.68 13.53
CA GLU A 86 4.17 10.57 14.82
C GLU A 86 4.53 9.11 15.12
N LEU A 87 3.61 8.19 14.83
CA LEU A 87 3.83 6.75 14.97
C LEU A 87 5.03 6.31 14.14
N LEU A 88 5.03 6.61 12.84
CA LEU A 88 6.09 6.22 11.92
C LEU A 88 7.42 6.87 12.34
N LYS A 89 7.46 8.18 12.61
CA LYS A 89 8.70 8.89 12.99
C LYS A 89 9.30 8.36 14.29
N THR A 90 8.49 7.84 15.20
CA THR A 90 8.94 7.43 16.54
C THR A 90 9.32 5.95 16.58
N TYR A 91 8.53 5.09 15.93
CA TYR A 91 8.62 3.65 16.13
C TYR A 91 9.12 2.87 14.91
N LEU A 92 8.99 3.37 13.68
CA LEU A 92 9.46 2.65 12.49
C LEU A 92 11.00 2.64 12.43
N GLU A 93 11.57 1.44 12.43
CA GLU A 93 13.03 1.21 12.40
C GLU A 93 13.55 0.92 11.00
N ASP A 94 12.79 0.16 10.19
CA ASP A 94 13.28 -0.37 8.93
C ASP A 94 12.14 -0.73 7.97
N ILE A 95 12.45 -0.69 6.67
CA ILE A 95 11.59 -1.15 5.58
C ILE A 95 12.37 -2.13 4.72
N GLU A 96 11.89 -3.36 4.64
CA GLU A 96 12.48 -4.44 3.88
C GLU A 96 11.53 -4.89 2.77
N VAL A 97 12.07 -5.11 1.58
CA VAL A 97 11.38 -5.86 0.52
C VAL A 97 12.27 -7.02 0.13
N LEU A 98 11.70 -8.22 0.16
CA LEU A 98 12.38 -9.45 -0.18
C LEU A 98 11.69 -10.09 -1.38
N TYR A 99 12.42 -10.19 -2.49
CA TYR A 99 11.94 -10.87 -3.69
C TYR A 99 12.16 -12.38 -3.56
N THR A 100 11.11 -13.15 -3.85
CA THR A 100 11.08 -14.61 -3.80
C THR A 100 10.95 -15.18 -5.22
N GLU A 101 10.80 -16.50 -5.35
CA GLU A 101 10.53 -17.13 -6.64
C GLU A 101 9.15 -16.82 -7.19
N LYS A 102 8.19 -16.52 -6.31
CA LYS A 102 6.78 -16.40 -6.66
C LYS A 102 6.22 -15.00 -6.43
N GLY A 103 7.06 -14.00 -6.23
CA GLY A 103 6.59 -12.65 -5.88
C GLY A 103 7.50 -11.98 -4.86
N HIS A 104 6.95 -11.17 -3.97
CA HIS A 104 7.74 -10.37 -3.04
C HIS A 104 7.03 -10.16 -1.71
N ARG A 105 7.79 -9.90 -0.65
CA ARG A 105 7.28 -9.57 0.68
C ARG A 105 7.81 -8.22 1.13
N ILE A 106 6.91 -7.31 1.46
CA ILE A 106 7.19 -6.01 2.06
C ILE A 106 7.06 -6.19 3.58
N THR A 107 8.00 -5.63 4.35
CA THR A 107 8.01 -5.73 5.81
C THR A 107 8.45 -4.40 6.43
N LEU A 108 7.61 -3.86 7.29
CA LEU A 108 7.90 -2.69 8.13
C LEU A 108 8.22 -3.17 9.53
N ARG A 109 9.39 -2.80 10.06
CA ARG A 109 9.81 -3.17 11.41
C ARG A 109 9.63 -2.01 12.37
N PHE A 110 9.03 -2.27 13.51
CA PHE A 110 8.72 -1.30 14.54
C PHE A 110 9.36 -1.68 15.87
N LYS A 111 9.74 -0.66 16.63
CA LYS A 111 9.93 -0.80 18.08
C LYS A 111 8.59 -1.13 18.75
N PRO A 112 8.63 -1.77 19.94
CA PRO A 112 7.46 -1.81 20.80
C PRO A 112 6.86 -0.42 20.96
N ASN A 113 5.57 -0.31 20.64
CA ASN A 113 4.87 0.97 20.52
C ASN A 113 3.51 0.91 21.25
N PRO A 114 2.89 2.05 21.59
CA PRO A 114 1.63 2.08 22.32
C PRO A 114 0.39 1.85 21.45
N PHE A 115 0.53 1.77 20.11
CA PHE A 115 -0.60 1.71 19.17
C PHE A 115 -1.05 0.28 18.88
N PHE A 116 -0.10 -0.64 18.65
CA PHE A 116 -0.39 -2.04 18.31
C PHE A 116 0.63 -3.00 18.96
N GLU A 117 0.36 -4.30 18.87
CA GLU A 117 1.16 -5.34 19.52
C GLU A 117 2.39 -5.77 18.71
N GLU A 118 2.28 -5.79 17.39
CA GLU A 118 3.28 -6.32 16.49
C GLU A 118 4.55 -5.46 16.44
N THR A 119 5.70 -6.11 16.24
CA THR A 119 6.97 -5.44 15.92
C THR A 119 7.32 -5.53 14.44
N GLU A 120 6.57 -6.31 13.66
CA GLU A 120 6.76 -6.46 12.22
C GLU A 120 5.39 -6.54 11.55
N LEU A 121 5.11 -5.60 10.65
CA LEU A 121 3.94 -5.64 9.76
C LEU A 121 4.41 -6.05 8.37
N TRP A 122 3.69 -6.95 7.70
CA TRP A 122 4.11 -7.45 6.40
C TRP A 122 2.94 -7.68 5.45
N ALA A 123 3.23 -7.50 4.17
CA ALA A 123 2.35 -7.84 3.06
C ALA A 123 3.14 -8.65 2.03
N GLN A 124 2.60 -9.76 1.58
CA GLN A 124 3.26 -10.68 0.66
C GLN A 124 2.42 -10.88 -0.60
N ALA A 125 2.95 -10.45 -1.73
CA ALA A 125 2.44 -10.79 -3.05
C ALA A 125 2.97 -12.16 -3.47
N SER A 126 2.06 -13.05 -3.86
CA SER A 126 2.37 -14.33 -4.48
C SER A 126 1.62 -14.47 -5.80
N GLU A 127 2.36 -14.68 -6.88
CA GLU A 127 1.84 -15.04 -8.19
C GLU A 127 1.29 -16.47 -8.13
N ILE A 128 -0.03 -16.60 -8.33
CA ILE A 128 -0.70 -17.88 -8.51
C ILE A 128 -0.69 -18.19 -10.00
N MET A 129 -0.06 -19.30 -10.35
CA MET A 129 -0.19 -19.87 -11.69
C MET A 129 -1.35 -20.84 -11.71
N ASN A 130 -2.47 -20.42 -12.32
CA ASN A 130 -3.54 -21.34 -12.70
C ASN A 130 -3.08 -22.18 -13.89
N HIS A 131 -2.40 -23.30 -13.59
CA HIS A 131 -2.02 -24.30 -14.61
C HIS A 131 -3.20 -25.14 -15.12
N GLU A 132 -4.43 -24.87 -14.67
CA GLU A 132 -5.64 -25.66 -14.99
C GLU A 132 -6.58 -25.00 -16.01
N ALA A 133 -6.22 -23.88 -16.64
CA ALA A 133 -7.02 -23.31 -17.73
C ALA A 133 -6.84 -24.13 -19.03
N GLY A 134 -7.85 -24.92 -19.35
CA GLY A 134 -7.91 -25.73 -20.56
C GLY A 134 -8.04 -24.91 -21.85
N GLU A 135 -7.40 -25.41 -22.91
CA GLU A 135 -7.66 -25.27 -24.37
C GLU A 135 -8.19 -23.96 -24.99
N GLU A 136 -8.29 -22.82 -24.30
CA GLU A 136 -8.72 -21.53 -24.89
C GLU A 136 -7.59 -20.50 -24.92
N ASP A 137 -7.51 -19.80 -26.07
CA ASP A 137 -6.37 -19.13 -26.72
C ASP A 137 -5.71 -17.93 -26.00
N GLU A 138 -5.94 -17.71 -24.71
CA GLU A 138 -5.26 -16.65 -23.96
C GLU A 138 -4.83 -17.23 -22.60
N MET A 139 -3.51 -17.33 -22.37
CA MET A 139 -3.04 -17.58 -21.00
C MET A 139 -3.53 -16.42 -20.14
N PRO A 140 -4.42 -16.67 -19.15
CA PRO A 140 -4.89 -15.60 -18.29
C PRO A 140 -3.70 -14.94 -17.59
N PRO A 141 -3.77 -13.63 -17.31
CA PRO A 141 -2.74 -12.97 -16.51
C PRO A 141 -2.57 -13.73 -15.19
N ALA A 142 -1.33 -13.89 -14.73
CA ALA A 142 -1.07 -14.49 -13.42
C ALA A 142 -1.84 -13.72 -12.35
N GLU A 143 -2.70 -14.41 -11.60
CA GLU A 143 -3.46 -13.82 -10.52
C GLU A 143 -2.51 -13.56 -9.34
N GLU A 144 -2.46 -12.31 -8.88
CA GLU A 144 -1.62 -11.90 -7.76
C GLU A 144 -2.43 -12.03 -6.46
N SER A 145 -2.12 -13.06 -5.67
CA SER A 145 -2.66 -13.22 -4.32
C SER A 145 -1.84 -12.42 -3.31
N TRP A 146 -2.51 -11.85 -2.31
CA TRP A 146 -1.89 -11.07 -1.26
C TRP A 146 -2.18 -11.66 0.11
N GLY A 147 -1.14 -11.88 0.91
CA GLY A 147 -1.24 -12.22 2.32
C GLY A 147 -0.79 -11.05 3.19
N PHE A 148 -1.48 -10.81 4.29
CA PHE A 148 -1.22 -9.70 5.21
C PHE A 148 -0.94 -10.21 6.63
N SER A 149 -0.19 -9.43 7.41
CA SER A 149 0.15 -9.78 8.79
C SER A 149 -0.99 -9.60 9.79
N GLY A 150 -1.96 -8.76 9.47
CA GLY A 150 -2.85 -8.18 10.46
C GLY A 150 -2.19 -7.04 11.24
N VAL A 151 -3.03 -6.26 11.92
CA VAL A 151 -2.62 -5.24 12.91
C VAL A 151 -3.53 -5.37 14.12
N THR A 152 -2.96 -5.68 15.29
CA THR A 152 -3.71 -5.78 16.54
C THR A 152 -3.62 -4.47 17.29
N TRP A 153 -4.60 -3.58 17.08
CA TRP A 153 -4.67 -2.29 17.74
C TRP A 153 -4.95 -2.43 19.24
N LYS A 154 -4.28 -1.59 20.04
CA LYS A 154 -4.50 -1.51 21.49
C LYS A 154 -5.68 -0.59 21.79
N ASP A 155 -6.32 -0.81 22.94
CA ASP A 155 -7.44 0.00 23.40
C ASP A 155 -7.21 1.51 23.23
N GLY A 156 -8.16 2.20 22.61
CA GLY A 156 -8.10 3.64 22.34
C GLY A 156 -7.14 4.06 21.21
N HIS A 157 -6.65 3.11 20.41
CA HIS A 157 -5.81 3.37 19.24
C HIS A 157 -6.39 2.67 18.00
N GLY A 158 -6.00 3.15 16.83
CA GLY A 158 -6.41 2.54 15.56
C GLY A 158 -7.64 3.20 14.93
N PRO A 159 -8.18 2.59 13.87
CA PRO A 159 -9.44 3.01 13.25
C PRO A 159 -10.57 3.03 14.29
N GLN A 160 -11.49 3.99 14.17
CA GLN A 160 -12.68 3.97 15.02
C GLN A 160 -13.55 2.79 14.56
N LEU A 161 -13.70 1.79 15.43
CA LEU A 161 -14.72 0.78 15.27
C LEU A 161 -16.05 1.43 15.68
N ASP A 162 -17.09 1.29 14.86
CA ASP A 162 -18.42 1.90 15.07
C ASP A 162 -19.18 1.34 16.30
N GLU A 163 -18.49 0.74 17.27
CA GLU A 163 -19.08 0.09 18.44
C GLU A 163 -19.47 1.07 19.56
N ASP A 164 -19.16 2.37 19.41
CA ASP A 164 -19.55 3.42 20.36
C ASP A 164 -20.74 4.29 19.89
N GLU A 165 -21.56 3.82 18.92
CA GLU A 165 -22.96 4.27 18.86
C GLU A 165 -23.76 3.50 19.91
N GLU A 166 -23.64 3.93 21.18
CA GLU A 166 -24.60 3.57 22.23
C GLU A 166 -26.01 3.75 21.66
N GLU A 167 -26.82 2.68 21.77
CA GLU A 167 -28.22 2.59 21.40
C GLU A 167 -29.04 3.82 21.88
N GLU A 168 -29.09 4.89 21.09
CA GLU A 168 -30.24 5.79 21.16
C GLU A 168 -31.38 5.15 20.38
N GLU A 169 -32.23 4.46 21.13
CA GLU A 169 -33.59 4.09 20.76
C GLU A 169 -34.26 5.17 19.89
N ASP A 170 -34.93 4.69 18.84
CA ASP A 170 -36.02 5.33 18.09
C ASP A 170 -35.66 5.97 16.73
N GLY A 171 -35.69 5.15 15.67
CA GLY A 171 -35.64 5.64 14.29
C GLY A 171 -35.80 4.59 13.19
N ALA A 172 -37.04 4.30 12.82
CA ALA A 172 -37.58 3.62 11.62
C ALA A 172 -36.61 3.09 10.50
N PRO A 173 -36.91 1.91 9.91
CA PRO A 173 -36.06 1.30 8.88
C PRO A 173 -36.10 2.10 7.57
N GLY A 174 -34.92 2.43 7.02
CA GLY A 174 -34.78 2.98 5.67
C GLY A 174 -34.07 4.34 5.54
N LYS A 175 -33.07 4.67 6.37
CA LYS A 175 -32.22 5.84 6.14
C LYS A 175 -30.86 5.44 5.55
N LYS A 176 -30.61 5.98 4.35
CA LYS A 176 -29.34 5.92 3.62
C LYS A 176 -28.19 6.51 4.44
N ARG A 177 -27.00 5.89 4.32
CA ARG A 177 -25.67 6.37 4.77
C ARG A 177 -25.56 7.91 4.65
N PRO A 178 -25.31 8.67 5.72
CA PRO A 178 -24.93 10.07 5.59
C PRO A 178 -23.43 10.17 5.31
N HIS A 179 -23.08 10.73 4.15
CA HIS A 179 -21.73 11.23 3.87
C HIS A 179 -21.29 12.20 4.98
N PRO A 180 -20.04 12.14 5.47
CA PRO A 180 -19.54 13.11 6.44
C PRO A 180 -19.31 14.47 5.77
N SER A 181 -20.36 15.29 5.77
CA SER A 181 -20.28 16.72 5.51
C SER A 181 -20.03 17.46 6.82
N SER A 182 -18.79 17.90 7.02
CA SER A 182 -18.39 19.12 7.77
C SER A 182 -19.27 19.55 8.96
N GLY A 183 -18.76 19.31 10.18
CA GLY A 183 -18.82 20.30 11.26
C GLY A 183 -19.57 19.89 12.53
N GLY A 184 -18.83 19.55 13.58
CA GLY A 184 -19.33 19.45 14.95
C GLY A 184 -18.17 19.38 15.94
N LEU A 185 -18.00 20.43 16.73
CA LEU A 185 -16.98 20.59 17.77
C LEU A 185 -17.35 19.75 19.01
N ASP A 186 -16.50 18.79 19.36
CA ASP A 186 -16.05 18.54 20.74
C ASP A 186 -14.90 17.50 20.72
N ALA A 187 -13.68 17.98 20.45
CA ALA A 187 -12.47 17.17 20.49
C ALA A 187 -12.07 16.90 21.96
N SER A 188 -12.67 15.87 22.54
CA SER A 188 -12.09 15.17 23.69
C SER A 188 -10.84 14.42 23.24
N ALA A 189 -9.86 14.27 24.14
CA ALA A 189 -8.50 13.80 23.87
C ALA A 189 -8.37 12.42 23.16
N SER A 190 -9.46 11.69 22.94
CA SER A 190 -9.54 10.48 22.14
C SER A 190 -9.29 10.71 20.64
N SER A 191 -9.42 11.95 20.14
CA SER A 191 -9.26 12.24 18.70
C SER A 191 -7.82 12.22 18.18
N LEU A 192 -6.81 12.03 19.04
CA LEU A 192 -5.40 12.12 18.65
C LEU A 192 -4.78 10.77 18.31
N THR A 193 -5.34 9.67 18.79
CA THR A 193 -4.80 8.30 18.58
C THR A 193 -5.78 7.37 17.88
N GLN A 194 -6.98 7.86 17.57
CA GLN A 194 -8.03 7.14 16.84
C GLN A 194 -8.34 7.81 15.51
N GLY A 195 -8.71 7.01 14.51
CA GLY A 195 -8.99 7.44 13.14
C GLY A 195 -8.30 6.57 12.10
N PRO A 196 -8.56 6.82 10.79
CA PRO A 196 -8.00 6.03 9.70
C PRO A 196 -6.47 6.04 9.74
N SER A 197 -5.84 4.95 9.32
CA SER A 197 -4.39 4.80 9.32
C SER A 197 -3.89 4.17 8.03
N VAL A 198 -2.74 4.66 7.56
CA VAL A 198 -1.98 4.04 6.46
C VAL A 198 -1.61 2.58 6.75
N LEU A 199 -1.55 2.20 8.03
CA LEU A 199 -1.19 0.84 8.44
C LEU A 199 -2.33 -0.16 8.25
N GLU A 200 -3.56 0.29 7.98
CA GLU A 200 -4.69 -0.58 7.62
C GLU A 200 -4.42 -1.39 6.34
N VAL A 201 -3.47 -0.95 5.50
CA VAL A 201 -2.97 -1.73 4.36
C VAL A 201 -2.40 -3.11 4.76
N PHE A 202 -1.99 -3.27 6.02
CA PHE A 202 -1.48 -4.53 6.58
C PHE A 202 -2.53 -5.32 7.37
N SER A 203 -3.74 -4.78 7.55
CA SER A 203 -4.84 -5.50 8.20
C SER A 203 -5.21 -6.74 7.38
N GLU A 204 -5.69 -7.78 8.05
CA GLU A 204 -6.19 -8.98 7.35
C GLU A 204 -7.32 -8.56 6.41
N MET A 205 -7.28 -9.05 5.17
CA MET A 205 -8.36 -8.84 4.21
C MET A 205 -9.33 -10.01 4.34
N PRO A 206 -10.65 -9.77 4.47
CA PRO A 206 -11.64 -10.84 4.36
C PRO A 206 -11.51 -11.57 3.02
N PRO A 207 -11.97 -12.83 2.94
CA PRO A 207 -12.00 -13.56 1.67
C PRO A 207 -12.78 -12.77 0.61
N HIS A 208 -12.48 -13.03 -0.66
CA HIS A 208 -13.26 -12.44 -1.74
C HIS A 208 -14.73 -12.85 -1.57
N PRO A 209 -15.71 -11.95 -1.74
CA PRO A 209 -17.13 -12.29 -1.59
C PRO A 209 -17.58 -13.53 -2.38
N GLU A 210 -17.02 -13.77 -3.58
CA GLU A 210 -17.32 -14.97 -4.38
C GLU A 210 -16.71 -16.28 -3.81
N GLU A 211 -15.73 -16.17 -2.93
CA GLU A 211 -15.08 -17.30 -2.24
C GLU A 211 -15.60 -17.48 -0.80
N ASP A 212 -16.49 -16.59 -0.35
CA ASP A 212 -17.02 -16.60 1.01
C ASP A 212 -18.26 -17.49 1.12
N GLU A 213 -18.07 -18.71 1.61
CA GLU A 213 -19.15 -19.69 1.84
C GLU A 213 -20.21 -19.21 2.87
N GLU A 214 -19.92 -18.17 3.66
CA GLU A 214 -20.85 -17.60 4.65
C GLU A 214 -21.73 -16.48 4.09
N MET A 215 -21.46 -16.00 2.87
CA MET A 215 -22.27 -14.98 2.21
C MET A 215 -23.54 -15.58 1.62
N ASP A 216 -24.70 -15.00 1.96
CA ASP A 216 -25.99 -15.45 1.44
C ASP A 216 -26.16 -14.98 -0.02
N GLU A 217 -25.87 -15.86 -0.97
CA GLU A 217 -25.98 -15.64 -2.43
C GLU A 217 -27.41 -15.31 -2.92
N GLU A 218 -28.42 -15.22 -2.03
CA GLU A 218 -29.81 -14.94 -2.40
C GLU A 218 -30.08 -13.47 -2.79
N ASP A 219 -29.16 -12.54 -2.54
CA ASP A 219 -29.23 -11.13 -2.94
C ASP A 219 -28.07 -10.75 -3.88
N ASP A 220 -28.23 -11.06 -5.17
CA ASP A 220 -27.24 -10.80 -6.24
C ASP A 220 -26.74 -9.33 -6.26
N ASP A 221 -27.59 -8.36 -5.91
CA ASP A 221 -27.22 -6.94 -5.90
C ASP A 221 -26.30 -6.62 -4.72
N ALA A 222 -26.55 -7.21 -3.53
CA ALA A 222 -25.71 -7.02 -2.36
C ALA A 222 -24.33 -7.68 -2.51
N VAL A 223 -24.26 -8.85 -3.17
CA VAL A 223 -22.99 -9.52 -3.49
C VAL A 223 -22.18 -8.67 -4.47
N ALA A 224 -22.81 -8.10 -5.50
CA ALA A 224 -22.14 -7.25 -6.46
C ALA A 224 -21.54 -5.98 -5.82
N ASP A 225 -22.30 -5.30 -4.96
CA ASP A 225 -21.81 -4.13 -4.21
C ASP A 225 -20.64 -4.51 -3.29
N ALA A 226 -20.70 -5.67 -2.62
CA ALA A 226 -19.61 -6.15 -1.76
C ALA A 226 -18.34 -6.50 -2.54
N ILE A 227 -18.47 -7.06 -3.75
CA ILE A 227 -17.34 -7.32 -4.65
C ILE A 227 -16.69 -5.99 -5.07
N GLU A 228 -17.48 -4.99 -5.49
CA GLU A 228 -16.94 -3.68 -5.90
C GLU A 228 -16.20 -3.00 -4.74
N GLU A 229 -16.78 -2.97 -3.53
CA GLU A 229 -16.12 -2.41 -2.33
C GLU A 229 -14.80 -3.14 -2.01
N TRP A 230 -14.78 -4.48 -2.09
CA TRP A 230 -13.58 -5.29 -1.84
C TRP A 230 -12.49 -5.06 -2.90
N GLU A 231 -12.86 -5.02 -4.19
CA GLU A 231 -11.93 -4.80 -5.30
C GLU A 231 -11.31 -3.41 -5.26
N GLU A 232 -12.10 -2.38 -4.95
CA GLU A 232 -11.63 -1.00 -4.76
C GLU A 232 -10.64 -0.91 -3.61
N GLU A 233 -10.96 -1.49 -2.45
CA GLU A 233 -10.05 -1.50 -1.30
C GLU A 233 -8.74 -2.23 -1.62
N MET A 234 -8.82 -3.41 -2.23
CA MET A 234 -7.64 -4.17 -2.62
C MET A 234 -6.81 -3.46 -3.69
N ALA A 235 -7.42 -2.73 -4.62
CA ALA A 235 -6.72 -1.91 -5.59
C ALA A 235 -5.92 -0.78 -4.92
N ASP A 236 -6.52 -0.08 -3.96
CA ASP A 236 -5.86 0.97 -3.18
C ASP A 236 -4.70 0.41 -2.34
N ARG A 237 -4.92 -0.72 -1.66
CA ARG A 237 -3.86 -1.42 -0.91
C ARG A 237 -2.70 -1.82 -1.82
N LYS A 238 -2.98 -2.43 -2.99
CA LYS A 238 -1.97 -2.81 -3.99
C LYS A 238 -1.20 -1.60 -4.50
N MET A 239 -1.88 -0.50 -4.79
CA MET A 239 -1.24 0.74 -5.24
C MET A 239 -0.25 1.25 -4.21
N LEU A 240 -0.65 1.32 -2.94
CA LEU A 240 0.19 1.78 -1.84
C LEU A 240 1.42 0.88 -1.63
N LEU A 241 1.23 -0.44 -1.65
CA LEU A 241 2.32 -1.41 -1.47
C LEU A 241 3.33 -1.37 -2.62
N ARG A 242 2.85 -1.30 -3.88
CA ARG A 242 3.72 -1.09 -5.05
C ARG A 242 4.49 0.23 -4.96
N MET A 243 3.88 1.25 -4.38
CA MET A 243 4.55 2.52 -4.16
C MET A 243 5.70 2.43 -3.14
N VAL A 244 5.50 1.70 -2.04
CA VAL A 244 6.57 1.43 -1.07
C VAL A 244 7.72 0.66 -1.73
N GLU A 245 7.40 -0.36 -2.52
CA GLU A 245 8.38 -1.14 -3.27
C GLU A 245 9.19 -0.27 -4.27
N LEU A 246 8.50 0.46 -5.14
CA LEU A 246 9.13 1.13 -6.27
C LEU A 246 9.82 2.45 -5.90
N PHE A 247 9.41 3.13 -4.84
CA PHE A 247 9.93 4.46 -4.51
C PHE A 247 10.72 4.48 -3.21
N VAL A 248 10.18 3.91 -2.13
CA VAL A 248 10.88 3.92 -0.83
C VAL A 248 11.98 2.86 -0.82
N HIS A 249 11.70 1.64 -1.25
CA HIS A 249 12.69 0.58 -1.24
C HIS A 249 13.72 0.75 -2.36
N TYR A 250 13.27 1.03 -3.59
CA TYR A 250 14.15 1.17 -4.74
C TYR A 250 15.03 2.43 -4.70
N ASN A 251 14.56 3.56 -4.15
CA ASN A 251 15.33 4.80 -4.07
C ASN A 251 14.91 5.73 -2.92
N PRO A 252 15.20 5.37 -1.65
CA PRO A 252 14.71 6.12 -0.49
C PRO A 252 15.24 7.57 -0.42
N VAL A 253 16.40 7.85 -1.04
CA VAL A 253 16.98 9.19 -1.08
C VAL A 253 16.24 10.10 -2.06
N SER A 254 15.79 9.56 -3.20
CA SER A 254 14.97 10.35 -4.14
C SER A 254 13.62 10.69 -3.52
N ALA A 255 12.98 9.73 -2.83
CA ALA A 255 11.72 9.97 -2.14
C ALA A 255 11.81 11.18 -1.17
N LEU A 256 12.90 11.27 -0.40
CA LEU A 256 13.16 12.41 0.48
C LEU A 256 13.42 13.72 -0.28
N ARG A 257 14.22 13.67 -1.35
CA ARG A 257 14.58 14.87 -2.13
C ARG A 257 13.38 15.44 -2.87
N ASP A 258 12.57 14.58 -3.47
CA ASP A 258 11.46 14.97 -4.33
C ASP A 258 10.32 15.57 -3.47
N ALA A 259 10.09 15.04 -2.25
CA ALA A 259 9.24 15.71 -1.26
C ALA A 259 9.80 17.06 -0.75
N GLY A 260 11.13 17.14 -0.55
CA GLY A 260 11.81 18.39 -0.22
C GLY A 260 11.63 19.47 -1.31
N ALA A 261 11.74 19.08 -2.58
CA ALA A 261 11.51 19.98 -3.71
C ALA A 261 10.04 20.45 -3.78
N ALA A 262 9.09 19.53 -3.59
CA ALA A 262 7.65 19.84 -3.61
C ALA A 262 7.23 20.82 -2.50
N THR A 263 7.87 20.81 -1.34
CA THR A 263 7.61 21.79 -0.26
C THR A 263 8.20 23.17 -0.54
N THR A 264 9.38 23.24 -1.17
CA THR A 264 10.02 24.53 -1.51
C THR A 264 9.41 25.25 -2.71
N GLY A 265 8.73 24.52 -3.61
CA GLY A 265 8.07 25.08 -4.80
C GLY A 265 6.85 25.95 -4.50
N VAL A 266 6.26 25.85 -3.30
CA VAL A 266 5.06 26.62 -2.90
C VAL A 266 5.42 27.95 -2.22
N SER A 267 6.68 28.16 -1.82
CA SER A 267 7.09 29.33 -1.02
C SER A 267 7.74 30.48 -1.82
N ASN A 268 8.03 30.34 -3.12
CA ASN A 268 8.76 31.36 -3.89
C ASN A 268 7.98 31.92 -5.09
N GLY A 269 6.66 31.79 -5.07
CA GLY A 269 5.78 32.17 -6.16
C GLY A 269 5.19 33.57 -6.10
N GLU A 270 5.66 34.51 -5.26
CA GLU A 270 4.99 35.83 -5.22
C GLU A 270 5.79 37.02 -4.64
N GLU A 271 7.13 37.10 -4.77
CA GLU A 271 7.80 38.40 -4.46
C GLU A 271 9.19 38.58 -5.07
N ALA A 272 9.33 38.52 -6.41
CA ALA A 272 10.61 38.91 -7.05
C ALA A 272 10.48 39.45 -8.47
N THR A 273 9.42 40.19 -8.81
CA THR A 273 9.35 40.95 -10.08
C THR A 273 8.97 42.41 -9.83
N ALA A 274 9.71 43.10 -8.97
CA ALA A 274 9.63 44.56 -8.88
C ALA A 274 10.94 45.15 -8.31
N LYS A 275 12.06 45.04 -9.03
CA LYS A 275 13.25 45.93 -8.88
C LYS A 275 14.32 45.61 -9.91
N LYS A 276 14.07 45.93 -11.18
CA LYS A 276 15.13 46.28 -12.14
C LYS A 276 14.55 47.03 -13.34
N ALA A 277 14.17 48.28 -13.08
CA ALA A 277 13.95 49.28 -14.11
C ALA A 277 14.35 50.66 -13.55
N LYS A 278 15.66 50.89 -13.41
CA LYS A 278 16.26 52.23 -13.52
C LYS A 278 17.79 52.21 -13.46
N VAL A 279 18.39 52.91 -14.44
CA VAL A 279 19.78 53.41 -14.52
C VAL A 279 20.81 52.30 -14.84
N GLU A 280 21.56 52.32 -15.93
CA GLU A 280 22.04 53.39 -16.83
C GLU A 280 22.13 52.88 -18.27
#